data_AF-A0A3N5VQQ1-F1
#
_entry.id   AF-A0A3N5VQQ1-F1
#
_cell.length_a   1.000
_cell.length_b   1.000
_cell.length_c   1.000
_cell.angle_alpha   90.00
_cell.angle_beta   90.00
_cell.angle_gamma   90.00
#
_symmetry.space_group_name_H-M   'P 1'
#
loop_
_entity.id
_entity.type
_entity.pdbx_description
1 polymer ?
#
loop_
_entity_poly.entity_id
_entity_poly.type
_entity_poly.pdbx_seq_one_letter_code
_entity_poly.pdbx_strand_id
1 'polypeptide(L)'
;LFRDTVRQAVEQARLDGFEVEVDELLVDIAALKMVAEPERFDVIITTNLFGDILSDEAAYWMGGMGLAPSLNWGEGVALAEPVHGSAPDIAGKGIANPIAAILSAALLARYTWGMLEAADCIEVAVNSALEVGLPDGTKAITQAVLERMG
;
A
#
# COMPACT_ATOMS: atom_id res chain seq x y z
N LEU A 1 14.95 21.31 7.37
CA LEU A 1 15.43 19.99 7.85
C LEU A 1 14.86 18.85 7.03
N PHE A 2 13.61 18.41 7.22
CA PHE A 2 13.04 17.26 6.48
C PHE A 2 13.22 17.36 4.95
N ARG A 3 12.73 18.45 4.33
CA ARG A 3 12.87 18.71 2.89
C ARG A 3 14.34 18.69 2.44
N ASP A 4 15.23 19.32 3.20
CA ASP A 4 16.65 19.40 2.86
C ASP A 4 17.32 18.02 2.89
N THR A 5 16.97 17.19 3.87
CA THR A 5 17.45 15.80 3.96
C THR A 5 16.91 14.94 2.81
N VAL A 6 15.63 15.08 2.46
CA VAL A 6 15.05 14.37 1.31
C VAL A 6 15.74 14.78 0.01
N ARG A 7 15.99 16.08 -0.20
CA ARG A 7 16.75 16.55 -1.38
C ARG A 7 18.14 15.93 -1.45
N GLN A 8 18.86 15.85 -0.34
CA GLN A 8 20.18 15.20 -0.32
C GLN A 8 20.10 13.72 -0.72
N ALA A 9 19.07 13.00 -0.26
CA ALA A 9 18.85 11.61 -0.66
C ALA A 9 18.51 11.49 -2.16
N VAL A 10 17.72 12.41 -2.72
CA VAL A 10 17.43 12.43 -4.16
C VAL A 10 18.68 12.74 -4.98
N GLU A 11 19.50 13.70 -4.56
CA GLU A 11 20.78 13.97 -5.24
C GLU A 11 21.68 12.74 -5.23
N GLN A 12 21.75 12.01 -4.12
CA GLN A 12 22.48 10.74 -4.07
C GLN A 12 21.89 9.70 -5.04
N ALA A 13 20.58 9.54 -5.09
CA ALA A 13 19.93 8.63 -6.04
C ALA A 13 20.24 9.01 -7.51
N ARG A 14 20.28 10.31 -7.84
CA ARG A 14 20.69 10.78 -9.17
C ARG A 14 22.13 10.43 -9.49
N LEU A 15 23.04 10.54 -8.51
CA LEU A 15 24.44 10.13 -8.67
C LEU A 15 24.59 8.61 -8.86
N ASP A 16 23.70 7.83 -8.25
CA ASP A 16 23.64 6.37 -8.40
C ASP A 16 22.99 5.94 -9.74
N GLY A 17 22.56 6.91 -10.57
CA GLY A 17 22.05 6.69 -11.93
C GLY A 17 20.53 6.61 -12.04
N PHE A 18 19.79 6.94 -10.99
CA PHE A 18 18.33 6.99 -11.03
C PHE A 18 17.83 8.31 -11.62
N GLU A 19 16.89 8.24 -12.58
CA GLU A 19 16.16 9.41 -13.08
C GLU A 19 14.96 9.69 -12.16
N VAL A 20 15.08 10.72 -11.33
CA VAL A 20 14.05 11.11 -10.35
C VAL A 20 13.66 12.57 -10.56
N GLU A 21 12.40 12.81 -10.91
CA GLU A 21 11.78 14.14 -10.87
C GLU A 21 11.21 14.43 -9.47
N VAL A 22 11.34 15.67 -9.01
CA VAL A 22 10.86 16.08 -7.68
C VAL A 22 9.98 17.30 -7.80
N ASP A 23 8.73 17.16 -7.33
CA ASP A 23 7.82 18.25 -7.02
C ASP A 23 7.64 18.34 -5.49
N GLU A 24 7.54 19.56 -4.97
CA GLU A 24 7.39 19.79 -3.53
C GLU A 24 6.11 20.55 -3.26
N LEU A 25 5.20 19.91 -2.52
CA LEU A 25 3.90 20.46 -2.19
C LEU A 25 3.78 20.70 -0.68
N LEU A 26 3.00 21.72 -0.32
CA LEU A 26 2.47 21.80 1.04
C LEU A 26 1.43 20.69 1.23
N VAL A 27 1.30 20.16 2.45
CA VAL A 27 0.46 18.98 2.72
C VAL A 27 -1.02 19.21 2.40
N ASP A 28 -1.52 20.42 2.62
CA ASP A 28 -2.88 20.82 2.29
C ASP A 28 -3.14 20.84 0.77
N ILE A 29 -2.17 21.34 -0.01
CA ILE A 29 -2.20 21.30 -1.46
C ILE A 29 -2.05 19.87 -1.97
N ALA A 30 -1.20 19.05 -1.34
CA ALA A 30 -1.07 17.64 -1.69
C ALA A 30 -2.38 16.88 -1.49
N ALA A 31 -3.06 17.07 -0.34
CA ALA A 31 -4.38 16.50 -0.07
C ALA A 31 -5.42 16.94 -1.11
N LEU A 32 -5.49 18.26 -1.40
CA LEU A 32 -6.40 18.78 -2.44
C LEU A 32 -6.14 18.15 -3.81
N LYS A 33 -4.87 18.02 -4.20
CA LYS A 33 -4.47 17.43 -5.48
C LYS A 33 -4.70 15.93 -5.51
N MET A 34 -4.53 15.22 -4.40
CA MET A 34 -4.85 13.80 -4.31
C MET A 34 -6.34 13.55 -4.54
N VAL A 35 -7.21 14.50 -4.16
CA VAL A 35 -8.64 14.44 -4.47
C VAL A 35 -8.95 14.84 -5.92
N ALA A 36 -8.24 15.82 -6.47
CA ALA A 36 -8.56 16.38 -7.79
C ALA A 36 -7.90 15.63 -8.97
N GLU A 37 -6.67 15.15 -8.78
CA GLU A 37 -5.76 14.62 -9.81
C GLU A 37 -4.82 13.54 -9.19
N PRO A 38 -5.37 12.44 -8.60
CA PRO A 38 -4.57 11.41 -7.94
C PRO A 38 -3.52 10.75 -8.86
N GLU A 39 -3.79 10.68 -10.17
CA GLU A 39 -2.91 10.09 -11.19
C GLU A 39 -1.60 10.86 -11.39
N ARG A 40 -1.49 12.08 -10.84
CA ARG A 40 -0.29 12.91 -10.94
C ARG A 40 0.80 12.49 -9.96
N PHE A 41 0.49 11.62 -9.00
CA PHE A 41 1.42 11.15 -7.98
C PHE A 41 1.95 9.75 -8.32
N ASP A 42 3.26 9.57 -8.09
CA ASP A 42 3.93 8.27 -8.16
C ASP A 42 4.38 7.84 -6.75
N VAL A 43 5.37 8.55 -6.20
CA VAL A 43 5.87 8.33 -4.83
C VAL A 43 5.72 9.60 -3.99
N ILE A 44 5.14 9.46 -2.80
CA ILE A 44 5.02 10.55 -1.80
C ILE A 44 5.94 10.24 -0.62
N ILE A 45 6.83 11.19 -0.30
CA ILE A 45 7.70 11.13 0.88
C ILE A 45 7.28 12.24 1.84
N THR A 46 6.89 11.88 3.05
CA THR A 46 6.38 12.84 4.03
C THR A 46 6.71 12.45 5.48
N THR A 47 6.35 13.30 6.44
CA THR A 47 6.54 13.03 7.87
C THR A 47 5.41 12.16 8.41
N ASN A 48 5.62 11.57 9.60
CA ASN A 48 4.70 10.58 10.19
C ASN A 48 3.21 11.02 10.19
N LEU A 49 2.87 12.16 10.79
CA LEU A 49 1.48 12.63 10.87
C LEU A 49 0.86 12.95 9.50
N PHE A 50 1.65 13.51 8.58
CA PHE A 50 1.15 13.83 7.24
C PHE A 50 1.01 12.56 6.40
N GLY A 51 1.87 11.56 6.61
CA GLY A 51 1.80 10.26 5.99
C GLY A 51 0.52 9.55 6.38
N ASP A 52 0.22 9.50 7.68
CA ASP A 52 -1.00 8.92 8.26
C ASP A 52 -2.27 9.46 7.57
N ILE A 53 -2.38 10.80 7.50
CA ILE A 53 -3.52 11.47 6.86
C ILE A 53 -3.60 11.17 5.36
N LEU A 54 -2.49 11.34 4.63
CA LEU A 54 -2.48 11.17 3.18
C LEU A 54 -2.67 9.70 2.77
N SER A 55 -2.20 8.74 3.55
CA SER A 55 -2.42 7.32 3.26
C SER A 55 -3.89 6.91 3.43
N ASP A 56 -4.59 7.48 4.41
CA ASP A 56 -6.02 7.25 4.59
C ASP A 56 -6.84 7.87 3.44
N GLU A 57 -6.46 9.07 2.99
CA GLU A 57 -7.05 9.71 1.81
C GLU A 57 -6.82 8.86 0.54
N ALA A 58 -5.60 8.36 0.34
CA ALA A 58 -5.28 7.49 -0.79
C ALA A 58 -6.07 6.17 -0.78
N ALA A 59 -6.29 5.60 0.40
CA ALA A 59 -7.06 4.36 0.54
C ALA A 59 -8.51 4.49 0.05
N TYR A 60 -9.09 5.70 0.09
CA TYR A 60 -10.43 5.94 -0.45
C TYR A 60 -10.50 5.69 -1.96
N TRP A 61 -9.47 6.11 -2.72
CA TRP A 61 -9.40 5.90 -4.17
C TRP A 61 -9.32 4.43 -4.57
N MET A 62 -8.73 3.59 -3.71
CA MET A 62 -8.57 2.16 -3.98
C MET A 62 -9.81 1.32 -3.67
N GLY A 63 -10.93 1.95 -3.27
CA GLY A 63 -12.15 1.23 -2.86
C GLY A 63 -12.25 1.00 -1.34
N GLY A 64 -11.42 1.68 -0.55
CA GLY A 64 -11.49 1.74 0.91
C GLY A 64 -10.35 1.03 1.63
N MET A 65 -10.23 1.29 2.94
CA MET A 65 -9.15 0.79 3.80
C MET A 65 -8.98 -0.73 3.82
N GLY A 66 -10.04 -1.50 3.50
CA GLY A 66 -9.96 -2.97 3.41
C GLY A 66 -9.09 -3.51 2.28
N LEU A 67 -8.64 -2.63 1.38
CA LEU A 67 -7.78 -2.96 0.23
C LEU A 67 -6.38 -2.36 0.33
N ALA A 68 -6.08 -1.56 1.37
CA ALA A 68 -4.83 -0.83 1.49
C ALA A 68 -3.77 -1.65 2.27
N PRO A 69 -2.73 -2.18 1.59
CA PRO A 69 -1.63 -2.85 2.27
C PRO A 69 -0.62 -1.86 2.83
N SER A 70 0.20 -2.30 3.79
CA SER A 70 1.35 -1.54 4.27
C SER A 70 2.50 -2.45 4.71
N LEU A 71 3.70 -1.87 4.76
CA LEU A 71 4.91 -2.51 5.21
C LEU A 71 5.74 -1.50 6.00
N ASN A 72 5.96 -1.78 7.29
CA ASN A 72 6.96 -1.10 8.08
C ASN A 72 8.31 -1.77 7.82
N TRP A 73 9.27 -1.04 7.27
CA TRP A 73 10.56 -1.60 6.88
C TRP A 73 11.72 -0.81 7.49
N GLY A 74 12.68 -1.54 8.06
CA GLY A 74 13.90 -0.99 8.63
C GLY A 74 15.08 -1.94 8.47
N GLU A 75 16.19 -1.61 9.12
CA GLU A 75 17.44 -2.39 9.01
C GLU A 75 17.26 -3.83 9.55
N GLY A 76 17.19 -4.79 8.63
CA GLY A 76 17.10 -6.23 8.94
C GLY A 76 15.77 -6.71 9.50
N VAL A 77 14.76 -5.82 9.62
CA VAL A 77 13.44 -6.14 10.17
C VAL A 77 12.35 -5.48 9.34
N ALA A 78 11.27 -6.21 9.10
CA ALA A 78 10.06 -5.70 8.48
C ALA A 78 8.82 -6.28 9.16
N LEU A 79 7.76 -5.48 9.20
CA LEU A 79 6.44 -5.84 9.70
C LEU A 79 5.39 -5.44 8.68
N ALA A 80 4.79 -6.45 8.05
CA ALA A 80 3.63 -6.27 7.18
C ALA A 80 2.35 -6.22 8.01
N GLU A 81 1.53 -5.21 7.77
CA GLU A 81 0.22 -5.04 8.39
C GLU A 81 -0.75 -4.39 7.39
N PRO A 82 -2.06 -4.64 7.49
CA PRO A 82 -3.02 -3.84 6.73
C PRO A 82 -3.13 -2.43 7.33
N VAL A 83 -3.48 -1.44 6.52
CA VAL A 83 -3.71 -0.06 7.01
C VAL A 83 -4.88 0.02 7.97
N HIS A 84 -5.94 -0.77 7.74
CA HIS A 84 -7.13 -0.73 8.58
C HIS A 84 -6.84 -1.19 10.03
N GLY A 85 -7.57 -0.61 10.99
CA GLY A 85 -7.49 -1.00 12.39
C GLY A 85 -8.17 -2.34 12.73
N SER A 86 -8.46 -2.54 14.02
CA SER A 86 -8.98 -3.80 14.56
C SER A 86 -10.44 -4.13 14.22
N ALA A 87 -11.20 -3.15 13.72
CA ALA A 87 -12.62 -3.29 13.35
C ALA A 87 -13.46 -4.09 14.39
N PRO A 88 -13.55 -3.59 15.65
CA PRO A 88 -14.12 -4.35 16.77
C PRO A 88 -15.61 -4.67 16.59
N ASP A 89 -16.31 -3.87 15.82
CA ASP A 89 -17.71 -4.04 15.46
C ASP A 89 -17.97 -5.27 14.57
N ILE A 90 -16.97 -5.76 13.83
CA ILE A 90 -17.06 -6.97 12.98
C ILE A 90 -16.16 -8.12 13.44
N ALA A 91 -15.37 -7.92 14.49
CA ALA A 91 -14.49 -8.95 15.06
C ALA A 91 -15.27 -10.23 15.40
N GLY A 92 -14.74 -11.38 14.96
CA GLY A 92 -15.35 -12.70 15.18
C GLY A 92 -16.56 -13.03 14.30
N LYS A 93 -17.01 -12.11 13.42
CA LYS A 93 -18.18 -12.35 12.55
C LYS A 93 -17.85 -13.01 11.21
N GLY A 94 -16.57 -13.15 10.86
CA GLY A 94 -16.13 -13.78 9.61
C GLY A 94 -16.44 -12.97 8.34
N ILE A 95 -16.62 -11.65 8.49
CA ILE A 95 -16.98 -10.73 7.41
C ILE A 95 -15.88 -9.68 7.11
N ALA A 96 -14.73 -9.77 7.78
CA ALA A 96 -13.60 -8.89 7.49
C ALA A 96 -13.07 -9.16 6.07
N ASN A 97 -12.73 -8.09 5.34
CA ASN A 97 -12.06 -8.19 4.05
C ASN A 97 -10.57 -8.52 4.27
N PRO A 98 -10.06 -9.69 3.84
CA PRO A 98 -8.67 -10.09 4.09
C PRO A 98 -7.66 -9.51 3.08
N ILE A 99 -8.11 -8.79 2.04
CA ILE A 99 -7.27 -8.41 0.90
C ILE A 99 -6.09 -7.53 1.31
N ALA A 100 -6.31 -6.50 2.13
CA ALA A 100 -5.21 -5.66 2.61
C ALA A 100 -4.11 -6.49 3.30
N ALA A 101 -4.47 -7.44 4.16
CA ALA A 101 -3.50 -8.30 4.84
C ALA A 101 -2.76 -9.25 3.88
N ILE A 102 -3.46 -9.78 2.87
CA ILE A 102 -2.87 -10.63 1.82
C ILE A 102 -1.85 -9.82 0.99
N LEU A 103 -2.23 -8.60 0.58
CA LEU A 103 -1.34 -7.72 -0.17
C LEU A 103 -0.16 -7.23 0.68
N SER A 104 -0.33 -7.01 1.99
CA SER A 104 0.80 -6.71 2.88
C SER A 104 1.80 -7.87 2.95
N ALA A 105 1.32 -9.12 2.88
CA ALA A 105 2.20 -10.28 2.75
C ALA A 105 2.96 -10.31 1.41
N ALA A 106 2.35 -9.84 0.32
CA ALA A 106 3.03 -9.65 -0.96
C ALA A 106 4.12 -8.58 -0.87
N LEU A 107 3.87 -7.45 -0.19
CA LEU A 107 4.89 -6.43 0.08
C LEU A 107 6.08 -7.01 0.84
N LEU A 108 5.82 -7.81 1.89
CA LEU A 108 6.87 -8.48 2.66
C LEU A 108 7.69 -9.44 1.79
N ALA A 109 7.02 -10.27 0.99
CA ALA A 109 7.66 -11.20 0.07
C ALA A 109 8.56 -10.47 -0.93
N ARG A 110 8.06 -9.37 -1.51
CA ARG A 110 8.78 -8.55 -2.50
C ARG A 110 9.99 -7.85 -1.91
N TYR A 111 9.78 -7.04 -0.88
CA TYR A 111 10.79 -6.08 -0.41
C TYR A 111 11.71 -6.65 0.67
N THR A 112 11.26 -7.64 1.44
CA THR A 112 12.05 -8.20 2.55
C THR A 112 12.67 -9.55 2.19
N TRP A 113 11.92 -10.42 1.52
CA TRP A 113 12.40 -11.79 1.20
C TRP A 113 12.94 -11.94 -0.22
N GLY A 114 12.77 -10.94 -1.10
CA GLY A 114 13.20 -11.03 -2.49
C GLY A 114 12.47 -12.11 -3.30
N MET A 115 11.29 -12.54 -2.84
CA MET A 115 10.45 -13.56 -3.47
C MET A 115 9.52 -12.90 -4.49
N LEU A 116 10.09 -12.38 -5.58
CA LEU A 116 9.38 -11.56 -6.57
C LEU A 116 8.24 -12.34 -7.23
N GLU A 117 8.48 -13.58 -7.65
CA GLU A 117 7.47 -14.41 -8.32
C GLU A 117 6.31 -14.75 -7.40
N ALA A 118 6.57 -14.94 -6.11
CA ALA A 118 5.53 -15.20 -5.12
C ALA A 118 4.68 -13.94 -4.87
N ALA A 119 5.32 -12.77 -4.78
CA ALA A 119 4.62 -11.50 -4.63
C ALA A 119 3.75 -11.19 -5.86
N ASP A 120 4.30 -11.34 -7.06
CA ASP A 120 3.58 -11.15 -8.33
C ASP A 120 2.38 -12.11 -8.42
N CYS A 121 2.55 -13.38 -8.05
CA CYS A 121 1.47 -14.36 -8.02
C CYS A 121 0.32 -13.93 -7.09
N ILE A 122 0.63 -13.46 -5.87
CA ILE A 122 -0.38 -12.97 -4.92
C ILE A 122 -1.12 -11.76 -5.50
N GLU A 123 -0.39 -10.76 -6.01
CA GLU A 123 -0.96 -9.54 -6.56
C GLU A 123 -1.86 -9.82 -7.77
N VAL A 124 -1.41 -10.68 -8.70
CA VAL A 124 -2.21 -11.10 -9.86
C VAL A 124 -3.47 -11.85 -9.43
N ALA A 125 -3.37 -12.75 -8.45
CA ALA A 125 -4.51 -13.51 -7.96
C ALA A 125 -5.55 -12.62 -7.26
N VAL A 126 -5.09 -11.64 -6.48
CA VAL A 126 -5.96 -10.62 -5.85
C VAL A 126 -6.63 -9.76 -6.92
N ASN A 127 -5.89 -9.22 -7.88
CA ASN A 127 -6.45 -8.39 -8.95
C ASN A 127 -7.49 -9.16 -9.77
N SER A 128 -7.18 -10.41 -10.14
CA SER A 128 -8.10 -11.29 -10.85
C SER A 128 -9.36 -11.63 -10.03
N ALA A 129 -9.30 -11.61 -8.70
CA ALA A 129 -10.47 -11.78 -7.83
C ALA A 129 -11.32 -10.52 -7.78
N LEU A 130 -10.68 -9.35 -7.71
CA LEU A 130 -11.35 -8.04 -7.71
C LEU A 130 -12.08 -7.78 -9.04
N GLU A 131 -11.48 -8.12 -10.18
CA GLU A 131 -12.07 -7.94 -11.51
C GLU A 131 -13.40 -8.70 -11.70
N VAL A 132 -13.52 -9.88 -11.10
CA VAL A 132 -14.74 -10.72 -11.15
C VAL A 132 -15.76 -10.31 -10.06
N GLY A 133 -15.31 -9.53 -9.08
CA GLY A 133 -16.08 -9.18 -7.89
C GLY A 133 -15.83 -10.17 -6.74
N LEU A 134 -15.64 -9.62 -5.54
CA LEU A 134 -15.42 -10.42 -4.34
C LEU A 134 -16.72 -11.00 -3.79
N PRO A 135 -16.73 -12.28 -3.35
CA PRO A 135 -17.85 -12.82 -2.60
C PRO A 135 -17.90 -12.25 -1.18
N ASP A 136 -19.04 -12.41 -0.51
CA ASP A 136 -19.18 -12.01 0.89
C ASP A 136 -18.48 -13.00 1.84
N GLY A 137 -17.79 -12.45 2.84
CA GLY A 137 -17.22 -13.20 3.95
C GLY A 137 -15.74 -13.56 3.75
N THR A 138 -14.99 -13.47 4.85
CA THR A 138 -13.52 -13.59 4.87
C THR A 138 -13.03 -14.86 4.18
N LYS A 139 -13.62 -16.01 4.51
CA LYS A 139 -13.21 -17.31 3.96
C LYS A 139 -13.48 -17.43 2.46
N ALA A 140 -14.62 -16.90 2.00
CA ALA A 140 -14.98 -16.96 0.59
C ALA A 140 -14.04 -16.08 -0.24
N ILE A 141 -13.69 -14.89 0.26
CA ILE A 141 -12.70 -14.01 -0.37
C ILE A 141 -11.34 -14.71 -0.45
N THR A 142 -10.86 -15.28 0.65
CA THR A 142 -9.58 -16.01 0.66
C THR A 142 -9.58 -17.17 -0.34
N GLN A 143 -10.66 -17.94 -0.39
CA GLN A 143 -10.78 -19.05 -1.34
C GLN A 143 -10.77 -18.56 -2.79
N ALA A 144 -11.46 -17.45 -3.08
CA ALA A 144 -11.47 -16.85 -4.42
C ALA A 144 -10.08 -16.40 -4.87
N VAL A 145 -9.25 -15.87 -3.96
CA VAL A 145 -7.85 -15.54 -4.25
C VAL A 145 -7.03 -16.81 -4.47
N LEU A 146 -7.14 -17.82 -3.60
CA LEU A 146 -6.38 -19.08 -3.71
C LEU A 146 -6.64 -19.81 -5.04
N GLU A 147 -7.89 -19.84 -5.51
CA GLU A 147 -8.26 -20.46 -6.80
C GLU A 147 -7.61 -19.79 -8.02
N ARG A 148 -7.08 -18.57 -7.85
CA ARG A 148 -6.41 -17.79 -8.90
C ARG A 148 -4.89 -17.79 -8.78
N MET A 149 -4.32 -18.42 -7.74
CA MET A 149 -2.87 -18.49 -7.54
C MET A 149 -2.19 -19.59 -8.39
N GLY A 150 -2.96 -20.45 -9.06
CA GLY A 150 -2.44 -21.56 -9.87
C GLY A 150 -2.41 -22.88 -9.13
#